data_AF-A0A3P1VYL6-F1
#
_entry.id   AF-A0A3P1VYL6-F1
#
_cell.length_a   1.000
_cell.length_b   1.000
_cell.length_c   1.000
_cell.angle_alpha   90.00
_cell.angle_beta   90.00
_cell.angle_gamma   90.00
#
_symmetry.space_group_name_H-M   'P 1'
#
loop_
_entity.id
_entity.type
_entity.pdbx_description
1 polymer ?
#
loop_
_entity_poly.entity_id
_entity_poly.type
_entity_poly.pdbx_seq_one_letter_code
_entity_poly.pdbx_strand_id
1 'polypeptide(L)'
;MKKIKIGKIICLIFGLMLVVNPGISAKSSMEKKIAKKTSISEKKSEAERIAEKFMNDYIKENISLEDWLAASPVTENFRKMYKERSRALELAEKQLENKKLSESERKLLNKYKGIEYNTLLGSEIFATSSEHSNFKVKSWNEKTGTMILKDNIKPEFAVHSEGKPINVEVKLKLVKSNGKWLIDGAGAVNIKK
;
A
#
# COMPACT_ATOMS: atom_id res chain seq x y z
N MET A 1 -7.95 17.13 -23.43
CA MET A 1 -6.94 16.73 -22.43
C MET A 1 -6.65 17.91 -21.54
N LYS A 2 -6.91 17.81 -20.23
CA LYS A 2 -6.51 18.81 -19.23
C LYS A 2 -5.79 18.06 -18.12
N LYS A 3 -4.48 18.30 -17.99
CA LYS A 3 -3.65 17.80 -16.89
C LYS A 3 -3.88 18.74 -15.71
N ILE A 4 -4.45 18.23 -14.62
CA ILE A 4 -4.52 18.98 -13.35
C ILE A 4 -3.18 18.77 -12.66
N LYS A 5 -2.43 19.86 -12.43
CA LYS A 5 -1.21 19.88 -11.62
C LYS A 5 -1.61 20.33 -10.21
N ILE A 6 -1.50 19.45 -9.24
CA ILE A 6 -1.68 19.79 -7.83
C ILE A 6 -0.32 20.26 -7.30
N GLY A 7 -0.29 21.51 -6.83
CA GLY A 7 0.92 22.20 -6.38
C GLY A 7 1.42 21.70 -5.03
N LYS A 8 2.74 21.64 -4.90
CA LYS A 8 3.51 21.19 -3.73
C LYS A 8 3.50 22.24 -2.62
N ILE A 9 3.25 21.83 -1.38
CA ILE A 9 3.59 22.60 -0.18
C ILE A 9 4.86 21.99 0.42
N ILE A 10 5.98 22.69 0.26
CA ILE A 10 7.28 22.35 0.86
C ILE A 10 7.33 23.07 2.21
N CYS A 11 7.37 22.32 3.32
CA CYS A 11 7.65 22.90 4.63
C CYS A 11 9.14 22.71 4.95
N LEU A 12 9.85 23.83 5.08
CA LEU A 12 11.30 23.94 5.16
C LEU A 12 11.61 24.54 6.54
N ILE A 13 12.14 23.76 7.50
CA ILE A 13 12.71 24.36 8.73
C ILE A 13 14.02 23.66 9.12
N PHE A 14 14.98 24.54 9.40
CA PHE A 14 16.39 24.39 9.70
C PHE A 14 16.71 23.51 10.92
N GLY A 15 17.88 22.86 10.85
CA GLY A 15 18.47 22.11 11.94
C GLY A 15 19.16 22.97 13.01
N LEU A 16 19.34 22.37 14.18
CA LEU A 16 20.45 22.68 15.08
C LEU A 16 20.81 21.41 15.87
N MET A 17 22.01 20.88 15.63
CA MET A 17 22.66 19.85 16.45
C MET A 17 23.36 20.52 17.64
N LEU A 18 23.26 19.92 18.83
CA LEU A 18 24.40 19.83 19.76
C LEU A 18 24.30 18.53 20.59
N VAL A 19 25.36 17.74 20.49
CA VAL A 19 25.65 16.53 21.27
C VAL A 19 26.39 16.95 22.54
N VAL A 20 26.08 16.35 23.68
CA VAL A 20 27.07 16.10 24.74
C VAL A 20 26.71 14.83 25.50
N ASN A 21 27.69 13.92 25.52
CA ASN A 21 27.70 12.63 26.19
C ASN A 21 28.56 12.78 27.45
N PRO A 22 28.15 12.23 28.61
CA PRO A 22 29.11 11.86 29.62
C PRO A 22 28.90 10.43 30.14
N GLY A 23 30.00 9.71 30.37
CA GLY A 23 30.02 8.64 31.37
C GLY A 23 30.72 7.35 30.96
N ILE A 24 31.98 7.22 31.38
CA ILE A 24 32.79 5.99 31.40
C ILE A 24 32.42 5.15 32.64
N SER A 25 32.36 3.82 32.52
CA SER A 25 32.97 2.78 33.40
C SER A 25 32.33 1.41 33.08
N ALA A 26 33.08 0.40 32.64
CA ALA A 26 33.97 -0.53 33.34
C ALA A 26 33.32 -1.94 33.41
N LYS A 27 34.16 -2.95 33.14
CA LYS A 27 33.84 -4.36 32.86
C LYS A 27 33.23 -5.12 34.05
N SER A 28 32.32 -6.05 33.77
CA SER A 28 32.36 -7.39 34.38
C SER A 28 31.73 -8.44 33.45
N SER A 29 32.42 -9.57 33.32
CA SER A 29 32.03 -10.74 32.53
C SER A 29 31.05 -11.59 33.34
N MET A 30 29.93 -11.99 32.72
CA MET A 30 29.19 -13.17 33.14
C MET A 30 28.57 -13.81 31.89
N GLU A 31 29.07 -15.00 31.54
CA GLU A 31 28.53 -15.83 30.47
C GLU A 31 27.04 -16.12 30.73
N LYS A 32 26.18 -15.51 29.92
CA LYS A 32 24.96 -16.17 29.46
C LYS A 32 25.13 -16.38 27.97
N LYS A 33 25.24 -17.64 27.56
CA LYS A 33 24.94 -18.08 26.19
C LYS A 33 23.45 -17.81 25.93
N ILE A 34 23.10 -16.54 25.75
CA ILE A 34 21.92 -16.17 24.99
C ILE A 34 22.33 -16.52 23.58
N ALA A 35 21.74 -17.60 23.05
CA ALA A 35 21.81 -17.93 21.65
C ALA A 35 21.50 -16.63 20.90
N LYS A 36 22.55 -16.00 20.38
CA LYS A 36 22.47 -14.89 19.46
C LYS A 36 21.68 -15.51 18.32
N LYS A 37 20.39 -15.21 18.25
CA LYS A 37 19.58 -15.45 17.05
C LYS A 37 20.25 -14.52 16.05
N THR A 38 21.31 -15.02 15.44
CA THR A 38 21.90 -14.48 14.24
C THR A 38 20.72 -14.43 13.31
N SER A 39 20.13 -13.25 13.20
CA SER A 39 19.16 -12.95 12.18
C SER A 39 19.91 -13.16 10.89
N ILE A 40 19.87 -14.40 10.39
CA ILE A 40 20.05 -14.66 8.98
C ILE A 40 19.07 -13.67 8.37
N SER A 41 19.61 -12.67 7.68
CA SER A 41 18.84 -11.82 6.79
C SER A 41 18.20 -12.80 5.80
N GLU A 42 17.02 -13.32 6.15
CA GLU A 42 16.30 -14.26 5.31
C GLU A 42 15.98 -13.51 4.04
N LYS A 43 16.64 -13.92 2.96
CA LYS A 43 16.43 -13.35 1.64
C LYS A 43 14.93 -13.45 1.35
N LYS A 44 14.26 -12.30 1.22
CA LYS A 44 12.82 -12.21 0.91
C LYS A 44 12.44 -13.22 -0.17
N SER A 45 11.40 -13.99 0.11
CA SER A 45 10.80 -14.92 -0.85
C SER A 45 10.33 -14.16 -2.10
N GLU A 46 10.12 -14.89 -3.19
CA GLU A 46 9.62 -14.29 -4.44
C GLU A 46 8.26 -13.60 -4.25
N ALA A 47 7.35 -14.24 -3.50
CA ALA A 47 6.03 -13.71 -3.19
C ALA A 47 6.12 -12.37 -2.44
N GLU A 48 7.00 -12.27 -1.44
CA GLU A 48 7.20 -11.04 -0.67
C GLU A 48 7.76 -9.90 -1.54
N ARG A 49 8.75 -10.20 -2.41
CA ARG A 49 9.29 -9.19 -3.34
C ARG A 49 8.23 -8.69 -4.32
N ILE A 50 7.41 -9.59 -4.85
CA ILE A 50 6.32 -9.26 -5.77
C ILE A 50 5.29 -8.38 -5.07
N ALA A 51 4.85 -8.77 -3.87
CA ALA A 51 3.89 -8.03 -3.07
C ALA A 51 4.36 -6.61 -2.72
N GLU A 52 5.59 -6.48 -2.21
CA GLU A 52 6.14 -5.16 -1.89
C GLU A 52 6.30 -4.31 -3.15
N LYS A 53 6.82 -4.86 -4.25
CA LYS A 53 6.97 -4.11 -5.50
C LYS A 53 5.62 -3.67 -6.03
N PHE A 54 4.62 -4.54 -6.01
CA PHE A 54 3.26 -4.25 -6.47
C PHE A 54 2.67 -3.02 -5.78
N MET A 55 2.68 -2.98 -4.44
CA MET A 55 2.14 -1.85 -3.68
C MET A 55 3.02 -0.61 -3.75
N ASN A 56 4.35 -0.75 -3.72
CA ASN A 56 5.24 0.41 -3.77
C ASN A 56 5.31 1.04 -5.16
N ASP A 57 5.05 0.29 -6.23
CA ASP A 57 4.87 0.87 -7.56
C ASP A 57 3.49 1.52 -7.72
N TYR A 58 2.47 1.01 -7.03
CA TYR A 58 1.11 1.56 -7.08
C TYR A 58 1.03 3.01 -6.57
N ILE A 59 1.77 3.32 -5.50
CA ILE A 59 1.75 4.63 -4.84
C ILE A 59 2.72 5.65 -5.48
N LYS A 60 3.47 5.27 -6.51
CA LYS A 60 4.42 6.19 -7.18
C LYS A 60 3.69 7.15 -8.13
N GLU A 61 4.05 8.42 -8.06
CA GLU A 61 3.46 9.48 -8.89
C GLU A 61 3.84 9.45 -10.36
N ASN A 62 4.94 8.78 -10.72
CA ASN A 62 5.51 8.83 -12.07
C ASN A 62 5.02 7.70 -13.00
N ILE A 63 4.03 6.91 -12.58
CA ILE A 63 3.47 5.80 -13.36
C ILE A 63 1.95 5.96 -13.42
N SER A 64 1.35 5.85 -14.61
CA SER A 64 -0.12 5.85 -14.73
C SER A 64 -0.71 4.57 -14.14
N LEU A 65 -1.97 4.61 -13.70
CA LEU A 65 -2.63 3.42 -13.16
C LEU A 65 -2.75 2.31 -14.23
N GLU A 66 -2.94 2.68 -15.49
CA GLU A 66 -2.97 1.77 -16.63
C GLU A 66 -1.62 1.08 -16.85
N ASP A 67 -0.52 1.85 -16.84
CA ASP A 67 0.83 1.32 -17.02
C ASP A 67 1.25 0.44 -15.85
N TRP A 68 0.96 0.88 -14.62
CA TRP A 68 1.19 0.09 -13.42
C TRP A 68 0.43 -1.23 -13.48
N LEU A 69 -0.86 -1.20 -13.83
CA LEU A 69 -1.67 -2.42 -13.91
C LEU A 69 -1.14 -3.33 -15.02
N ALA A 70 -0.76 -2.78 -16.18
CA ALA A 70 -0.18 -3.54 -17.30
C ALA A 70 1.11 -4.26 -16.90
N ALA A 71 2.01 -3.59 -16.19
CA ALA A 71 3.28 -4.14 -15.73
C ALA A 71 3.17 -5.06 -14.49
N SER A 72 2.06 -4.97 -13.74
CA SER A 72 1.89 -5.71 -12.49
C SER A 72 1.69 -7.22 -12.71
N PRO A 73 2.32 -8.08 -11.90
CA PRO A 73 2.14 -9.53 -11.95
C PRO A 73 0.81 -9.93 -11.28
N VAL A 74 -0.30 -9.64 -11.95
CA VAL A 74 -1.67 -9.88 -11.46
C VAL A 74 -2.38 -10.94 -12.28
N THR A 75 -3.38 -11.60 -11.71
CA THR A 75 -4.27 -12.49 -12.46
C THR A 75 -5.17 -11.70 -13.42
N GLU A 76 -5.70 -12.37 -14.46
CA GLU A 76 -6.67 -11.76 -15.36
C GLU A 76 -7.96 -11.34 -14.63
N ASN A 77 -8.39 -12.16 -13.66
CA ASN A 77 -9.56 -11.86 -12.85
C ASN A 77 -9.34 -10.60 -12.00
N PHE A 78 -8.17 -10.48 -11.35
CA PHE A 78 -7.80 -9.26 -10.64
C PHE A 78 -7.84 -8.05 -11.56
N ARG A 79 -7.21 -8.14 -12.74
CA ARG A 79 -7.15 -7.06 -13.73
C ARG A 79 -8.55 -6.61 -14.17
N LYS A 80 -9.46 -7.55 -14.44
CA LYS A 80 -10.85 -7.27 -14.79
C LYS A 80 -11.57 -6.56 -13.64
N MET A 81 -11.50 -7.12 -12.43
CA MET A 81 -12.17 -6.55 -11.25
C MET A 81 -11.64 -5.17 -10.87
N TYR A 82 -10.34 -4.94 -10.99
CA TYR A 82 -9.74 -3.62 -10.77
C TYR A 82 -10.32 -2.60 -11.75
N LYS A 83 -10.35 -2.90 -13.06
CA LYS A 83 -10.91 -2.01 -14.08
C LYS A 83 -12.39 -1.70 -13.85
N GLU A 84 -13.19 -2.73 -13.52
CA GLU A 84 -14.61 -2.53 -13.22
C GLU A 84 -14.83 -1.65 -11.99
N ARG A 85 -14.02 -1.80 -10.94
CA ARG A 85 -14.08 -0.97 -9.73
C ARG A 85 -13.61 0.46 -10.00
N SER A 86 -12.49 0.66 -10.69
CA SER A 86 -12.04 2.00 -11.07
C SER A 86 -13.08 2.71 -11.93
N ARG A 87 -13.73 2.00 -12.86
CA ARG A 87 -14.84 2.56 -13.62
C ARG A 87 -16.04 2.91 -12.74
N ALA A 88 -16.38 2.09 -11.75
CA ALA A 88 -17.45 2.42 -10.80
C ALA A 88 -17.13 3.68 -9.97
N LEU A 89 -15.88 3.89 -9.60
CA LEU A 89 -15.43 5.09 -8.89
C LEU A 89 -15.61 6.35 -9.76
N GLU A 90 -15.20 6.32 -11.02
CA GLU A 90 -15.45 7.42 -11.97
C GLU A 90 -16.95 7.71 -12.15
N LEU A 91 -17.79 6.67 -12.16
CA LEU A 91 -19.23 6.82 -12.28
C LEU A 91 -19.84 7.43 -11.01
N ALA A 92 -19.30 7.10 -9.83
CA ALA A 92 -19.71 7.73 -8.58
C ALA A 92 -19.39 9.23 -8.59
N GLU A 93 -18.19 9.63 -9.05
CA GLU A 93 -17.82 11.04 -9.22
C GLU A 93 -18.73 11.76 -10.21
N LYS A 94 -18.99 11.16 -11.38
CA LYS A 94 -19.96 11.72 -12.34
C LYS A 94 -21.35 11.91 -11.73
N GLN A 95 -21.81 10.97 -10.91
CA GLN A 95 -23.09 11.08 -10.23
C GLN A 95 -23.12 12.23 -9.23
N LEU A 96 -22.03 12.46 -8.49
CA LEU A 96 -21.87 13.61 -7.58
C LEU A 96 -21.88 14.94 -8.35
N GLU A 97 -21.37 14.96 -9.57
CA GLU A 97 -21.45 16.09 -10.49
C GLU A 97 -22.83 16.23 -11.19
N ASN A 98 -23.85 15.48 -10.74
CA ASN A 98 -25.20 15.44 -11.31
C ASN A 98 -25.25 15.05 -12.80
N LYS A 99 -24.22 14.34 -13.31
CA LYS A 99 -24.22 13.85 -14.69
C LYS A 99 -25.10 12.62 -14.81
N LYS A 100 -25.91 12.59 -15.89
CA LYS A 100 -26.80 11.46 -16.19
C LYS A 100 -25.97 10.22 -16.54
N LEU A 101 -26.27 9.11 -15.85
CA LEU A 101 -25.70 7.80 -16.14
C LEU A 101 -26.66 6.98 -17.02
N SER A 102 -26.10 6.19 -17.93
CA SER A 102 -26.86 5.17 -18.66
C SER A 102 -27.36 4.06 -17.71
N GLU A 103 -28.24 3.17 -18.21
CA GLU A 103 -28.72 2.04 -17.41
C GLU A 103 -27.59 1.04 -17.08
N SER A 104 -26.70 0.76 -18.04
CA SER A 104 -25.54 -0.13 -17.84
C SER A 104 -24.55 0.46 -16.84
N GLU A 105 -24.30 1.77 -16.88
CA GLU A 105 -23.46 2.46 -15.89
C GLU A 105 -24.08 2.42 -14.50
N ARG A 106 -25.40 2.61 -14.36
CA ARG A 106 -26.09 2.46 -13.07
C ARG A 106 -26.01 1.03 -12.54
N LYS A 107 -26.15 0.02 -13.40
CA LYS A 107 -25.98 -1.40 -13.03
C LYS A 107 -24.56 -1.65 -12.50
N LEU A 108 -23.53 -1.13 -13.17
CA LEU A 108 -22.14 -1.26 -12.73
C LEU A 108 -21.88 -0.54 -11.41
N LEU A 109 -22.34 0.70 -11.26
CA LEU A 109 -22.20 1.46 -10.02
C LEU A 109 -22.88 0.74 -8.84
N ASN A 110 -24.09 0.21 -9.04
CA ASN A 110 -24.81 -0.56 -8.02
C ASN A 110 -24.08 -1.86 -7.63
N LYS A 111 -23.43 -2.55 -8.60
CA LYS A 111 -22.59 -3.73 -8.31
C LYS A 111 -21.47 -3.42 -7.31
N TYR A 112 -20.95 -2.20 -7.35
CA TYR A 112 -19.88 -1.73 -6.46
C TYR A 112 -20.35 -0.61 -5.53
N LYS A 113 -21.62 -0.65 -5.08
CA LYS A 113 -22.17 0.33 -4.15
C LYS A 113 -21.31 0.41 -2.89
N GLY A 114 -21.00 1.62 -2.45
CA GLY A 114 -20.12 1.86 -1.31
C GLY A 114 -18.63 1.70 -1.64
N ILE A 115 -18.25 1.80 -2.92
CA ILE A 115 -16.85 2.00 -3.29
C ILE A 115 -16.33 3.31 -2.69
N GLU A 116 -15.16 3.24 -2.09
CA GLU A 116 -14.49 4.38 -1.45
C GLU A 116 -13.44 4.96 -2.40
N TYR A 117 -12.98 6.18 -2.06
CA TYR A 117 -12.06 7.08 -2.77
C TYR A 117 -10.93 6.49 -3.62
N ASN A 118 -10.50 5.25 -3.37
CA ASN A 118 -9.47 4.57 -4.14
C ASN A 118 -9.77 3.06 -4.30
N THR A 119 -9.46 2.51 -5.48
CA THR A 119 -9.76 1.11 -5.81
C THR A 119 -9.07 0.09 -4.90
N LEU A 120 -7.80 0.32 -4.52
CA LEU A 120 -7.03 -0.57 -3.63
C LEU A 120 -7.11 -0.12 -2.17
N LEU A 121 -6.84 1.16 -1.95
CA LEU A 121 -6.60 1.72 -0.62
C LEU A 121 -7.84 2.34 0.01
N GLY A 122 -8.99 2.41 -0.69
CA GLY A 122 -10.18 3.04 -0.11
C GLY A 122 -9.90 4.44 0.43
N SER A 123 -10.32 4.68 1.67
CA SER A 123 -10.02 5.90 2.43
C SER A 123 -8.55 6.05 2.85
N GLU A 124 -7.84 4.94 2.98
CA GLU A 124 -6.46 4.88 3.47
C GLU A 124 -5.48 5.53 2.50
N ILE A 125 -5.90 5.81 1.26
CA ILE A 125 -5.14 6.61 0.30
C ILE A 125 -4.71 7.96 0.89
N PHE A 126 -5.54 8.58 1.74
CA PHE A 126 -5.25 9.88 2.36
C PHE A 126 -4.18 9.81 3.45
N ALA A 127 -3.83 8.60 3.90
CA ALA A 127 -2.75 8.35 4.86
C ALA A 127 -1.49 7.80 4.18
N THR A 128 -1.45 7.75 2.85
CA THR A 128 -0.28 7.32 2.08
C THR A 128 0.38 8.48 1.35
N SER A 129 1.70 8.39 1.19
CA SER A 129 2.54 9.38 0.51
C SER A 129 3.45 8.70 -0.51
N SER A 130 3.45 9.19 -1.74
CA SER A 130 4.35 8.73 -2.79
C SER A 130 5.84 8.90 -2.44
N GLU A 131 6.17 9.86 -1.58
CA GLU A 131 7.54 10.19 -1.17
C GLU A 131 7.96 9.50 0.13
N HIS A 132 7.01 9.22 1.02
CA HIS A 132 7.32 8.76 2.39
C HIS A 132 6.78 7.36 2.71
N SER A 133 5.76 6.89 2.01
CA SER A 133 5.23 5.54 2.21
C SER A 133 6.15 4.50 1.60
N ASN A 134 6.28 3.39 2.31
CA ASN A 134 7.06 2.23 1.88
C ASN A 134 6.46 0.98 2.51
N PHE A 135 5.66 0.26 1.73
CA PHE A 135 5.01 -0.95 2.18
C PHE A 135 6.02 -2.09 2.34
N LYS A 136 5.99 -2.73 3.51
CA LYS A 136 6.78 -3.94 3.84
C LYS A 136 5.89 -5.07 4.30
N VAL A 137 6.36 -6.29 4.10
CA VAL A 137 5.66 -7.49 4.58
C VAL A 137 5.60 -7.46 6.10
N LYS A 138 4.39 -7.49 6.65
CA LYS A 138 4.10 -7.67 8.07
C LYS A 138 3.88 -9.14 8.40
N SER A 139 3.13 -9.85 7.56
CA SER A 139 2.88 -11.29 7.74
C SER A 139 2.58 -11.97 6.41
N TRP A 140 2.96 -13.25 6.32
CA TRP A 140 2.73 -14.10 5.17
C TRP A 140 2.17 -15.46 5.60
N ASN A 141 1.00 -15.83 5.08
CA ASN A 141 0.43 -17.15 5.21
C ASN A 141 0.37 -17.81 3.84
N GLU A 142 1.38 -18.61 3.53
CA GLU A 142 1.51 -19.29 2.23
C GLU A 142 0.36 -20.28 1.97
N LYS A 143 -0.10 -21.00 3.00
CA LYS A 143 -1.20 -21.97 2.86
C LYS A 143 -2.48 -21.31 2.36
N THR A 144 -2.78 -20.10 2.85
CA THR A 144 -3.95 -19.35 2.40
C THR A 144 -3.61 -18.34 1.30
N GLY A 145 -2.36 -18.24 0.87
CA GLY A 145 -1.89 -17.21 -0.06
C GLY A 145 -2.17 -15.78 0.43
N THR A 146 -2.29 -15.54 1.73
CA THR A 146 -2.66 -14.22 2.27
C THR A 146 -1.44 -13.51 2.81
N MET A 147 -1.18 -12.30 2.32
CA MET A 147 -0.10 -11.43 2.81
C MET A 147 -0.69 -10.15 3.38
N ILE A 148 -0.11 -9.67 4.48
CA ILE A 148 -0.41 -8.33 4.99
C ILE A 148 0.84 -7.49 4.80
N LEU A 149 0.69 -6.39 4.08
CA LEU A 149 1.69 -5.34 3.99
C LEU A 149 1.34 -4.24 4.97
N LYS A 150 2.35 -3.66 5.61
CA LYS A 150 2.23 -2.48 6.46
C LYS A 150 3.03 -1.35 5.85
N ASP A 151 2.46 -0.15 5.83
CA ASP A 151 3.20 1.05 5.49
C ASP A 151 4.20 1.39 6.61
N ASN A 152 5.46 1.58 6.24
CA ASN A 152 6.53 2.02 7.13
C ASN A 152 6.78 3.53 7.03
N ILE A 153 5.76 4.30 6.67
CA ILE A 153 5.79 5.76 6.75
C ILE A 153 6.16 6.18 8.18
N LYS A 154 7.04 7.17 8.28
CA LYS A 154 7.45 7.65 9.61
C LYS A 154 6.31 8.43 10.26
N PRO A 155 6.12 8.33 11.58
CA PRO A 155 4.99 8.95 12.27
C PRO A 155 4.81 10.43 11.96
N GLU A 156 5.89 11.20 11.80
CA GLU A 156 5.84 12.63 11.48
C GLU A 156 5.12 12.98 10.17
N PHE A 157 4.96 12.01 9.25
CA PHE A 157 4.27 12.18 7.97
C PHE A 157 2.87 11.58 7.94
N ALA A 158 2.48 10.82 8.96
CA ALA A 158 1.22 10.07 9.01
C ALA A 158 0.58 10.24 10.38
N VAL A 159 0.03 11.42 10.65
CA VAL A 159 -0.59 11.75 11.94
C VAL A 159 -2.07 12.10 11.72
N HIS A 160 -2.97 11.50 12.50
CA HIS A 160 -4.34 12.00 12.61
C HIS A 160 -4.38 13.41 13.20
N SER A 161 -5.51 14.12 13.07
CA SER A 161 -5.74 15.41 13.73
C SER A 161 -5.49 15.39 15.24
N GLU A 162 -5.56 14.21 15.87
CA GLU A 162 -5.32 13.98 17.31
C GLU A 162 -3.87 13.64 17.68
N GLY A 163 -2.90 13.74 16.75
CA GLY A 163 -1.50 13.45 17.07
C GLY A 163 -1.13 11.96 17.04
N LYS A 164 -2.05 11.07 16.63
CA LYS A 164 -1.84 9.61 16.61
C LYS A 164 -1.23 9.15 15.28
N PRO A 165 -0.19 8.30 15.29
CA PRO A 165 0.37 7.72 14.07
C PRO A 165 -0.67 6.86 13.34
N ILE A 166 -0.79 7.05 12.03
CA ILE A 166 -1.66 6.24 11.17
C ILE A 166 -0.88 4.98 10.77
N ASN A 167 -1.52 3.82 10.93
CA ASN A 167 -0.96 2.55 10.48
C ASN A 167 -1.80 2.04 9.31
N VAL A 168 -1.30 2.20 8.09
CA VAL A 168 -1.96 1.66 6.89
C VAL A 168 -1.52 0.22 6.69
N GLU A 169 -2.48 -0.71 6.63
CA GLU A 169 -2.25 -2.12 6.32
C GLU A 169 -3.06 -2.53 5.11
N VAL A 170 -2.42 -3.27 4.20
CA VAL A 170 -3.05 -3.75 2.97
C VAL A 170 -2.96 -5.25 2.92
N LYS A 171 -4.12 -5.91 2.89
CA LYS A 171 -4.23 -7.34 2.65
C LYS A 171 -4.10 -7.63 1.16
N LEU A 172 -3.23 -8.57 0.82
CA LEU A 172 -3.07 -9.13 -0.51
C LEU A 172 -3.41 -10.61 -0.52
N LYS A 173 -3.94 -11.08 -1.64
CA LYS A 173 -4.12 -12.50 -1.96
C LYS A 173 -3.19 -12.82 -3.12
N LEU A 174 -2.29 -13.76 -2.93
CA LEU A 174 -1.36 -14.26 -3.93
C LEU A 174 -1.70 -15.71 -4.28
N VAL A 175 -1.52 -16.06 -5.54
CA VAL A 175 -1.68 -17.42 -6.07
C VAL A 175 -0.46 -17.78 -6.91
N LYS A 176 -0.10 -19.07 -6.90
CA LYS A 176 0.95 -19.59 -7.77
C LYS A 176 0.29 -20.18 -9.01
N SER A 177 0.58 -19.60 -10.18
CA SER A 177 0.07 -20.05 -11.47
C SER A 177 1.25 -20.29 -12.41
N ASN A 178 1.35 -21.49 -12.99
CA ASN A 178 2.45 -21.90 -13.88
C ASN A 178 3.83 -21.62 -13.27
N GLY A 179 4.00 -21.92 -11.98
CA GLY A 179 5.24 -21.71 -11.24
C GLY A 179 5.54 -20.28 -10.81
N LYS A 180 4.76 -19.28 -11.26
CA LYS A 180 4.94 -17.86 -10.94
C LYS A 180 3.92 -17.38 -9.91
N TRP A 181 4.35 -16.53 -8.98
CA TRP A 181 3.45 -15.86 -8.05
C TRP A 181 2.75 -14.68 -8.73
N LEU A 182 1.43 -14.59 -8.55
CA LEU A 182 0.60 -13.50 -9.06
C LEU A 182 -0.28 -12.94 -7.94
N ILE A 183 -0.55 -11.64 -7.98
CA ILE A 183 -1.58 -11.00 -7.14
C ILE A 183 -2.95 -11.34 -7.72
N ASP A 184 -3.76 -12.02 -6.93
CA ASP A 184 -5.15 -12.34 -7.26
C ASP A 184 -6.13 -11.41 -6.55
N GLY A 185 -5.74 -10.78 -5.43
CA GLY A 185 -6.57 -9.83 -4.69
C GLY A 185 -5.75 -8.82 -3.90
N ALA A 186 -6.30 -7.63 -3.69
CA ALA A 186 -5.64 -6.55 -2.94
C ALA A 186 -6.67 -5.57 -2.38
N GLY A 187 -6.58 -5.26 -1.09
CA GLY A 187 -7.54 -4.38 -0.41
C GLY A 187 -8.97 -4.89 -0.59
N ALA A 188 -9.82 -4.11 -1.26
CA ALA A 188 -11.20 -4.47 -1.59
C ALA A 188 -11.37 -5.15 -2.98
N VAL A 189 -10.29 -5.33 -3.74
CA VAL A 189 -10.32 -5.99 -5.06
C VAL A 189 -10.12 -7.49 -4.89
N ASN A 190 -11.11 -8.28 -5.29
CA ASN A 190 -11.09 -9.75 -5.26
C ASN A 190 -10.65 -10.34 -3.91
N ILE A 191 -10.99 -9.65 -2.81
CA ILE A 191 -10.86 -10.13 -1.44
C ILE A 191 -12.24 -9.98 -0.81
N LYS A 192 -12.78 -11.07 -0.25
CA LYS A 192 -14.00 -10.98 0.56
C LYS A 192 -13.66 -10.24 1.86
N LYS A 193 -14.46 -9.21 2.19
CA LYS A 193 -14.44 -8.57 3.51
C LYS A 193 -14.81 -9.60 4.57
#